data_AF-A0A1V4HTY7-F1
#
_entry.id   AF-A0A1V4HTY7-F1
#
_cell.length_a   1.000
_cell.length_b   1.000
_cell.length_c   1.000
_cell.angle_alpha   90.00
_cell.angle_beta   90.00
_cell.angle_gamma   90.00
#
_symmetry.space_group_name_H-M   'P 1'
#
loop_
_entity.id
_entity.type
_entity.pdbx_description
1 polymer ?
#
loop_
_entity_poly.entity_id
_entity_poly.type
_entity_poly.pdbx_seq_one_letter_code
_entity_poly.pdbx_strand_id
1 'polypeptide(L)' 'MGGPWSGTYPPHQLPPTQTPLDILKERFARGEIDKAEFEDRRRVLGE' A
#
# COMPACT_ATOMS: atom_id res chain seq x y z
N MET A 1 -14.94 -19.94 23.61
CA MET A 1 -14.43 -20.45 22.31
C MET A 1 -14.85 -19.44 21.25
N GLY A 2 -13.95 -18.52 20.89
CA GLY A 2 -14.23 -17.42 19.96
C GLY A 2 -14.28 -17.93 18.51
N GLY A 3 -15.40 -17.66 17.83
CA GLY A 3 -15.63 -18.10 16.46
C GLY A 3 -14.70 -17.41 15.44
N PRO A 4 -14.48 -18.06 14.28
CA PRO A 4 -13.60 -17.56 13.24
C PRO A 4 -14.27 -16.41 12.49
N TRP A 5 -13.94 -15.17 12.85
CA TRP A 5 -14.27 -14.02 12.02
C TRP A 5 -13.31 -13.99 10.82
N SER A 6 -13.41 -14.97 9.93
CA SER A 6 -13.02 -14.77 8.54
C SER A 6 -14.06 -13.82 7.95
N GLY A 7 -13.83 -12.53 8.17
CA GLY A 7 -14.60 -11.48 7.51
C GLY A 7 -14.41 -11.62 6.02
N THR A 8 -15.40 -12.21 5.35
CA THR A 8 -15.66 -11.98 3.93
C THR A 8 -15.89 -10.48 3.77
N TYR A 9 -14.81 -9.73 3.58
CA TYR A 9 -14.93 -8.38 3.05
C TYR A 9 -15.61 -8.54 1.68
N PRO A 10 -16.68 -7.77 1.38
CA PRO A 10 -17.19 -7.73 0.01
C PRO A 10 -16.01 -7.41 -0.93
N PRO A 11 -16.04 -7.82 -2.21
CA PRO A 11 -15.12 -7.25 -3.18
C PRO A 11 -15.43 -5.76 -3.22
N HIS A 12 -14.71 -5.00 -2.40
CA HIS A 12 -14.73 -3.56 -2.45
C HIS A 12 -14.41 -3.27 -3.89
N GLN A 13 -15.30 -2.55 -4.58
CA GLN A 13 -14.93 -1.85 -5.80
C GLN A 13 -13.68 -1.07 -5.45
N LEU A 14 -12.51 -1.63 -5.76
CA LEU A 14 -11.23 -1.05 -5.36
C LEU A 14 -11.22 0.32 -6.06
N PRO A 15 -11.22 1.46 -5.33
CA PRO A 15 -10.87 2.72 -5.95
C PRO A 15 -9.54 2.47 -6.67
N PRO A 16 -9.38 2.98 -7.91
CA PRO A 16 -8.41 2.49 -8.91
C PRO A 16 -7.16 2.02 -8.20
N THR A 17 -6.96 0.70 -8.19
CA THR A 17 -6.05 -0.04 -7.31
C THR A 17 -4.74 0.72 -7.21
N GLN A 18 -4.60 1.55 -6.17
CA GLN A 18 -3.39 2.33 -6.00
C GLN A 18 -2.29 1.30 -5.88
N THR A 19 -1.40 1.27 -6.87
CA THR A 19 -0.34 0.28 -6.85
C THR A 19 0.52 0.57 -5.63
N PRO A 20 1.23 -0.43 -5.07
CA PRO A 20 2.19 -0.18 -4.00
C PRO A 20 3.14 1.00 -4.31
N LEU A 21 3.51 1.17 -5.60
CA LEU A 21 4.30 2.31 -6.07
C LEU A 21 3.56 3.65 -6.01
N ASP A 22 2.24 3.68 -6.26
CA ASP A 22 1.46 4.91 -6.18
C ASP A 22 1.23 5.36 -4.73
N ILE A 23 1.02 4.42 -3.82
CA ILE A 23 1.00 4.68 -2.38
C ILE A 23 2.34 5.26 -1.92
N LEU A 24 3.45 4.70 -2.42
CA LEU A 24 4.79 5.18 -2.09
C LEU A 24 5.03 6.61 -2.59
N LYS A 25 4.60 6.94 -3.82
CA LYS A 25 4.66 8.31 -4.36
C LYS A 25 3.83 9.29 -3.54
N GLU A 26 2.64 8.90 -3.10
CA GLU A 26 1.78 9.75 -2.28
C GLU A 26 2.43 10.07 -0.94
N ARG A 27 3.01 9.07 -0.26
CA ARG A 27 3.72 9.27 1.01
C ARG A 27 4.94 10.18 0.87
N PHE A 28 5.68 10.04 -0.23
CA PHE A 28 6.81 10.93 -0.52
C PHE A 28 6.34 12.37 -0.78
N ALA A 29 5.27 12.56 -1.56
CA ALA A 29 4.70 13.89 -1.81
C ALA A 29 4.14 14.54 -0.53
N ARG A 30 3.62 13.75 0.41
CA ARG A 30 3.19 14.21 1.73
C ARG A 30 4.35 14.52 2.69
N GLY A 31 5.56 14.05 2.39
CA GLY A 31 6.72 14.17 3.28
C GLY A 31 6.72 13.18 4.44
N GLU A 32 5.92 12.11 4.35
CA GLU A 32 5.89 11.04 5.37
C GLU A 32 7.09 10.11 5.27
N ILE A 33 7.70 10.04 4.09
CA ILE A 33 8.92 9.28 3.82
C ILE A 33 9.93 10.18 3.12
N ASP A 34 11.20 9.96 3.42
CA ASP A 34 12.28 10.67 2.74
C ASP A 34 12.63 10.03 1.39
N LYS A 35 13.56 10.67 0.68
CA LYS A 35 14.02 10.20 -0.63
C LYS A 35 14.69 8.81 -0.56
N ALA A 36 15.47 8.55 0.50
CA ALA A 36 16.18 7.27 0.63
C ALA A 36 15.19 6.12 0.84
N GLU A 37 14.18 6.31 1.69
CA GLU A 37 13.10 5.33 1.89
C GLU A 37 12.27 5.12 0.62
N PHE A 38 11.97 6.18 -0.13
CA PHE A 38 11.28 6.07 -1.40
C PHE A 38 12.08 5.24 -2.43
N GLU A 39 13.38 5.51 -2.57
CA GLU A 39 14.23 4.79 -3.53
C GLU A 39 14.40 3.30 -3.17
N ASP A 40 14.60 2.98 -1.89
CA ASP A 40 14.73 1.61 -1.41
C ASP A 40 13.45 0.80 -1.65
N ARG A 41 12.30 1.30 -1.19
CA ARG A 41 11.01 0.61 -1.35
C ARG A 41 10.57 0.51 -2.80
N ARG A 42 10.84 1.53 -3.62
CA ARG A 42 10.53 1.48 -5.06
C ARG A 42 11.31 0.37 -5.75
N ARG A 43 12.57 0.14 -5.36
CA ARG A 43 13.39 -0.93 -5.93
C ARG A 43 12.82 -2.30 -5.58
N VAL A 44 12.49 -2.52 -4.30
CA VAL A 44 11.89 -3.77 -3.80
C VAL A 44 10.55 -4.08 -4.48
N LEU A 45 9.73 -3.07 -4.74
CA LEU A 45 8.42 -3.23 -5.40
C LEU A 45 8.50 -3.35 -6.93
N GLY A 46 9.68 -3.11 -7.52
CA GLY A 46 9.94 -3.25 -8.96
C GLY A 46 10.62 -4.57 -9.35
N GLU A 47 11.01 -5.38 -8.37
CA GLU A 47 11.49 -6.77 -8.51
C GLU A 47 10.35 -7.77 -8.24
#